data_AF-A0A2M7V8E1-F1
#
_entry.id   AF-A0A2M7V8E1-F1
#
_cell.length_a   1.000
_cell.length_b   1.000
_cell.length_c   1.000
_cell.angle_alpha   90.00
_cell.angle_beta   90.00
_cell.angle_gamma   90.00
#
_symmetry.space_group_name_H-M   'P 1'
#
loop_
_entity.id
_entity.type
_entity.pdbx_description
1 polymer ?
#
loop_
_entity_poly.entity_id
_entity_poly.type
_entity_poly.pdbx_seq_one_letter_code
_entity_poly.pdbx_strand_id
1 'polypeptide(L)'
;MKKYLTILAIVLLLGTAIFLLFFRKGNNQNISDNGSVDVSSEEVPVEEMVFERAVLPSEFEHDQDRDGVSDEKEAELGTSDLAIDTDGDGLRDVDEINKWGTDPTKMDTDGDGFADGVELLNGYNPVGEGKL
;
A
#
# COMPACT_ATOMS: atom_id res chain seq x y z
N MET A 1 47.09 -14.76 -9.67
CA MET A 1 46.57 -15.10 -8.32
C MET A 1 46.43 -13.87 -7.42
N LYS A 2 47.49 -13.10 -7.14
CA LYS A 2 47.42 -11.93 -6.22
C LYS A 2 46.45 -10.81 -6.65
N LYS A 3 46.27 -10.57 -7.97
CA LYS A 3 45.35 -9.56 -8.52
C LYS A 3 43.87 -9.88 -8.31
N TYR A 4 43.50 -11.16 -8.29
CA TYR A 4 42.11 -11.57 -8.02
C TYR A 4 41.77 -11.48 -6.53
N LEU A 5 42.77 -11.73 -5.66
CA LEU A 5 42.62 -11.60 -4.22
C LEU A 5 42.35 -10.14 -3.79
N THR A 6 43.00 -9.17 -4.44
CA THR A 6 42.75 -7.74 -4.17
C THR A 6 41.37 -7.28 -4.64
N ILE A 7 40.90 -7.77 -5.79
CA ILE A 7 39.56 -7.43 -6.30
C ILE A 7 38.48 -8.03 -5.39
N LEU A 8 38.64 -9.28 -4.96
CA LEU A 8 37.71 -9.95 -4.05
C LEU A 8 37.59 -9.21 -2.70
N ALA A 9 38.71 -8.73 -2.15
CA ALA A 9 38.71 -7.98 -0.90
C ALA A 9 37.95 -6.64 -1.00
N ILE A 10 38.06 -5.95 -2.14
CA ILE A 10 37.35 -4.67 -2.39
C ILE A 10 35.84 -4.91 -2.51
N VAL A 11 35.42 -5.97 -3.20
CA VAL A 11 33.99 -6.32 -3.36
C VAL A 11 33.35 -6.66 -2.00
N LEU A 12 34.04 -7.41 -1.14
CA LEU A 12 33.57 -7.72 0.21
C LEU A 12 33.44 -6.47 1.11
N LEU A 13 34.40 -5.54 1.02
CA LEU A 13 34.35 -4.29 1.77
C LEU A 13 33.18 -3.39 1.35
N LEU A 14 32.92 -3.29 0.04
CA LEU A 14 31.80 -2.50 -0.46
C LEU A 14 30.44 -3.14 -0.15
N GLY A 15 30.34 -4.48 -0.26
CA GLY A 15 29.11 -5.21 0.06
C GLY A 15 28.70 -5.11 1.53
N THR A 16 29.66 -5.20 2.47
CA THR A 16 29.38 -5.09 3.91
C THR A 16 28.93 -3.69 4.33
N ALA A 17 29.47 -2.64 3.71
CA ALA A 17 29.04 -1.26 3.96
C ALA A 17 27.58 -1.02 3.51
N ILE A 18 27.20 -1.56 2.36
CA ILE A 18 25.82 -1.47 1.84
C ILE A 18 24.86 -2.28 2.71
N PHE A 19 25.24 -3.50 3.10
CA PHE A 19 24.45 -4.35 3.99
C PHE A 19 24.13 -3.67 5.33
N LEU A 20 25.10 -2.99 5.95
CA LEU A 20 24.87 -2.25 7.19
C LEU A 20 23.95 -1.02 7.02
N LEU A 21 23.93 -0.40 5.84
CA LEU A 21 23.02 0.71 5.56
C LEU A 21 21.57 0.25 5.42
N PHE A 22 21.34 -0.91 4.81
CA PHE A 22 19.98 -1.46 4.63
C PHE A 22 19.44 -2.14 5.89
N PHE A 23 20.28 -2.76 6.72
CA PHE A 23 19.84 -3.42 7.96
C PHE A 23 19.64 -2.45 9.14
N ARG A 24 20.00 -1.16 9.00
CA ARG A 24 19.74 -0.13 10.03
C ARG A 24 18.35 0.51 9.87
N LYS A 25 17.32 -0.29 9.59
CA LYS A 25 15.93 0.16 9.68
C LYS A 25 15.08 -0.91 10.31
N GLY A 26 15.07 -0.88 11.64
CA GLY A 26 14.14 -1.66 12.46
C GLY A 26 14.12 -1.10 13.88
N ASN A 27 12.90 -0.83 14.37
CA ASN A 27 12.50 -0.49 15.73
C ASN A 27 12.26 1.01 16.00
N ASN A 28 10.99 1.41 15.87
CA ASN A 28 10.37 2.32 16.82
C ASN A 28 9.00 1.77 17.21
N GLN A 29 9.01 0.90 18.22
CA GLN A 29 7.88 0.68 19.09
C GLN A 29 7.76 1.93 19.96
N ASN A 30 6.64 2.66 19.86
CA ASN A 30 6.20 3.56 20.93
C ASN A 30 4.72 3.31 21.17
N ILE A 31 4.47 2.19 21.84
CA ILE A 31 3.35 2.05 22.77
C ILE A 31 3.55 3.10 23.86
N SER A 32 2.56 3.95 24.05
CA SER A 32 2.44 4.77 25.25
C SER A 32 1.06 4.53 25.83
N ASP A 33 0.98 3.46 26.60
CA ASP A 33 0.00 3.33 27.66
C ASP A 33 0.29 4.35 28.77
N ASN A 34 -0.80 4.72 29.44
CA ASN A 34 -0.91 5.26 30.80
C ASN A 34 -1.09 6.77 30.97
N GLY A 35 -2.26 7.14 31.46
CA GLY A 35 -2.48 8.44 32.08
C GLY A 35 -3.92 8.67 32.52
N SER A 36 -4.44 7.81 33.40
CA SER A 36 -5.62 8.12 34.21
C SER A 36 -5.37 9.40 35.02
N VAL A 37 -6.00 10.50 34.63
CA VAL A 37 -5.99 11.75 35.39
C VAL A 37 -7.31 11.86 36.14
N ASP A 38 -7.22 11.58 37.44
CA ASP A 38 -8.18 11.98 38.45
C ASP A 38 -8.07 13.49 38.66
N VAL A 39 -9.10 14.24 38.27
CA VAL A 39 -9.35 15.60 38.77
C VAL A 39 -10.81 15.69 39.16
N SER A 40 -11.03 15.57 40.47
CA SER A 40 -12.29 15.86 41.13
C SER A 40 -12.62 17.35 41.01
N SER A 41 -13.89 17.60 40.67
CA SER A 41 -14.77 18.60 41.31
C SER A 41 -14.47 20.08 41.13
N GLU A 42 -14.87 20.63 39.99
CA GLU A 42 -15.64 21.89 39.99
C GLU A 42 -16.74 21.79 38.92
N GLU A 43 -17.99 21.70 39.36
CA GLU A 43 -19.17 21.72 38.48
C GLU A 43 -19.31 23.12 37.88
N VAL A 44 -18.99 23.25 36.59
CA VAL A 44 -19.25 24.46 35.78
C VAL A 44 -20.35 24.12 34.78
N PRO A 45 -21.41 24.94 34.69
CA PRO A 45 -22.67 24.57 34.05
C PRO A 45 -22.50 24.31 32.55
N VAL A 46 -23.09 23.20 32.12
CA VAL A 46 -23.27 22.78 30.73
C VAL A 46 -24.31 23.64 30.01
N GLU A 47 -24.22 23.65 28.67
CA GLU A 47 -25.08 24.27 27.64
C GLU A 47 -24.55 25.61 27.08
N GLU A 48 -24.16 25.76 25.82
CA GLU A 48 -24.23 24.88 24.65
C GLU A 48 -23.17 25.37 23.65
N MET A 49 -22.05 24.66 23.52
CA MET A 49 -21.16 24.78 22.38
C MET A 49 -21.17 23.42 21.71
N VAL A 50 -22.09 23.27 20.76
CA VAL A 50 -22.21 22.09 19.90
C VAL A 50 -20.94 22.03 19.06
N PHE A 51 -19.90 21.39 19.60
CA PHE A 51 -18.75 21.00 18.81
C PHE A 51 -19.26 19.90 17.90
N GLU A 52 -19.55 20.28 16.66
CA GLU A 52 -19.99 19.39 15.60
C GLU A 52 -18.96 18.27 15.47
N ARG A 53 -19.25 17.16 16.15
CA ARG A 53 -18.47 15.93 16.10
C ARG A 53 -18.56 15.48 14.65
N ALA A 54 -17.52 15.79 13.87
CA ALA A 54 -17.38 15.33 12.51
C ALA A 54 -17.71 13.83 12.47
N VAL A 55 -18.85 13.51 11.85
CA VAL A 55 -19.20 12.15 11.48
C VAL A 55 -18.16 11.75 10.45
N LEU A 56 -17.14 11.00 10.87
CA LEU A 56 -16.28 10.30 9.92
C LEU A 56 -17.20 9.35 9.15
N PRO A 57 -17.29 9.43 7.81
CA PRO A 57 -18.14 8.55 7.05
C PRO A 57 -17.72 7.10 7.33
N SER A 58 -18.71 6.24 7.61
CA SER A 58 -18.57 4.82 7.95
C SER A 58 -17.91 3.97 6.86
N GLU A 59 -17.62 4.57 5.69
CA GLU A 59 -17.03 3.92 4.53
C GLU A 59 -15.60 3.39 4.80
N PHE A 60 -14.89 3.93 5.79
CA PHE A 60 -13.53 3.46 6.13
C PHE A 60 -13.48 2.30 7.14
N GLU A 61 -14.62 1.85 7.68
CA GLU A 61 -14.65 0.69 8.59
C GLU A 61 -14.60 -0.65 7.81
N HIS A 62 -14.80 -0.61 6.50
CA HIS A 62 -14.96 -1.77 5.61
C HIS A 62 -14.04 -1.69 4.37
N ASP A 63 -12.86 -1.11 4.52
CA ASP A 63 -11.83 -1.00 3.47
C ASP A 63 -10.48 -1.25 4.14
N GLN A 64 -10.13 -2.53 4.24
CA GLN A 64 -9.08 -3.01 5.13
C GLN A 64 -7.67 -2.70 4.60
N ASP A 65 -7.48 -2.71 3.29
CA ASP A 65 -6.22 -2.35 2.64
C ASP A 65 -6.14 -0.86 2.24
N ARG A 66 -7.28 -0.16 2.32
CA ARG A 66 -7.44 1.27 2.10
C ARG A 66 -7.18 1.66 0.66
N ASP A 67 -7.49 0.77 -0.27
CA ASP A 67 -7.23 1.02 -1.67
C ASP A 67 -8.29 1.93 -2.32
N GLY A 68 -9.51 1.92 -1.78
CA GLY A 68 -10.68 2.63 -2.30
C GLY A 68 -11.80 1.70 -2.82
N VAL A 69 -11.64 0.38 -2.70
CA VAL A 69 -12.63 -0.66 -2.89
C VAL A 69 -13.02 -1.19 -1.50
N SER A 70 -14.31 -1.41 -1.23
CA SER A 70 -14.74 -1.94 0.08
C SER A 70 -14.56 -3.45 0.13
N ASP A 71 -14.33 -4.01 1.32
CA ASP A 71 -14.13 -5.44 1.57
C ASP A 71 -15.27 -6.29 0.93
N GLU A 72 -16.52 -5.80 0.98
CA GLU A 72 -17.66 -6.49 0.34
C GLU A 72 -17.56 -6.46 -1.19
N LYS A 73 -17.13 -5.33 -1.76
CA LYS A 73 -16.95 -5.17 -3.19
C LYS A 73 -15.79 -6.00 -3.70
N GLU A 74 -14.71 -6.11 -2.93
CA GLU A 74 -13.58 -6.95 -3.23
C GLU A 74 -13.95 -8.43 -3.24
N ALA A 75 -14.70 -8.88 -2.22
CA ALA A 75 -15.21 -10.25 -2.17
C ALA A 75 -16.11 -10.60 -3.38
N GLU A 76 -16.85 -9.63 -3.93
CA GLU A 76 -17.62 -9.81 -5.16
C GLU A 76 -16.75 -9.90 -6.42
N LEU A 77 -15.66 -9.12 -6.47
CA LEU A 77 -14.74 -9.06 -7.62
C LEU A 77 -13.69 -10.16 -7.60
N GLY A 78 -13.46 -10.79 -6.44
CA GLY A 78 -12.38 -11.76 -6.25
C GLY A 78 -11.03 -11.11 -6.00
N THR A 79 -11.02 -9.82 -5.63
CA THR A 79 -9.82 -9.09 -5.20
C THR A 79 -9.53 -9.30 -3.71
N SER A 80 -8.37 -8.84 -3.26
CA SER A 80 -7.81 -9.10 -1.95
C SER A 80 -7.99 -7.93 -0.99
N ASP A 81 -8.82 -8.13 0.04
CA ASP A 81 -9.05 -7.22 1.19
C ASP A 81 -7.83 -6.84 2.04
N LEU A 82 -6.65 -7.27 1.62
CA LEU A 82 -5.37 -7.04 2.29
C LEU A 82 -4.29 -6.52 1.34
N ALA A 83 -4.59 -6.38 0.04
CA ALA A 83 -3.62 -6.03 -0.97
C ALA A 83 -4.20 -5.09 -2.01
N ILE A 84 -3.66 -3.86 -2.00
CA ILE A 84 -4.03 -2.76 -2.91
C ILE A 84 -3.90 -3.12 -4.40
N ASP A 85 -3.15 -4.16 -4.71
CA ASP A 85 -2.80 -4.68 -6.04
C ASP A 85 -2.91 -6.22 -5.92
N THR A 86 -4.04 -6.77 -6.32
CA THR A 86 -4.41 -8.16 -6.08
C THR A 86 -3.54 -9.14 -6.86
N ASP A 87 -3.28 -8.84 -8.13
CA ASP A 87 -2.54 -9.74 -9.01
C ASP A 87 -1.04 -9.41 -9.09
N GLY A 88 -0.61 -8.25 -8.60
CA GLY A 88 0.79 -7.86 -8.48
C GLY A 88 1.40 -7.36 -9.78
N ASP A 89 0.61 -6.83 -10.71
CA ASP A 89 1.09 -6.32 -12.00
C ASP A 89 1.59 -4.86 -11.93
N GLY A 90 1.33 -4.18 -10.81
CA GLY A 90 1.72 -2.81 -10.54
C GLY A 90 0.60 -1.77 -10.70
N LEU A 91 -0.64 -2.20 -10.95
CA LEU A 91 -1.84 -1.39 -10.89
C LEU A 91 -2.59 -1.63 -9.58
N ARG A 92 -3.36 -0.64 -9.13
CA ARG A 92 -4.21 -0.79 -7.94
C ARG A 92 -5.57 -1.29 -8.38
N ASP A 93 -6.20 -2.16 -7.61
CA ASP A 93 -7.50 -2.74 -7.97
C ASP A 93 -8.52 -1.63 -8.29
N VAL A 94 -8.56 -0.57 -7.46
CA VAL A 94 -9.41 0.60 -7.71
C VAL A 94 -9.15 1.30 -9.05
N ASP A 95 -7.90 1.38 -9.51
CA ASP A 95 -7.51 2.03 -10.77
C ASP A 95 -7.86 1.15 -11.96
N GLU A 96 -7.66 -0.15 -11.85
CA GLU A 96 -8.05 -1.14 -12.86
C GLU A 96 -9.56 -1.11 -13.11
N ILE A 97 -10.34 -1.14 -12.03
CA ILE A 97 -11.81 -1.13 -12.09
C ILE A 97 -12.34 0.19 -12.67
N ASN A 98 -11.85 1.33 -12.17
CA ASN A 98 -12.48 2.63 -12.45
C ASN A 98 -11.90 3.37 -13.65
N LYS A 99 -10.65 3.07 -14.04
CA LYS A 99 -9.92 3.87 -15.02
C LYS A 99 -9.52 3.09 -16.26
N TRP A 100 -9.00 1.88 -16.10
CA TRP A 100 -8.38 1.14 -17.20
C TRP A 100 -9.29 0.06 -17.79
N GLY A 101 -10.23 -0.46 -16.99
CA GLY A 101 -11.11 -1.54 -17.40
C GLY A 101 -10.40 -2.89 -17.52
N THR A 102 -9.27 -3.05 -16.84
CA THR A 102 -8.53 -4.31 -16.71
C THR A 102 -9.17 -5.20 -15.65
N ASP A 103 -8.80 -6.48 -15.64
CA ASP A 103 -9.24 -7.46 -14.66
C ASP A 103 -8.24 -7.49 -13.49
N PRO A 104 -8.60 -6.96 -12.29
CA PRO A 104 -7.67 -6.83 -11.17
C PRO A 104 -7.21 -8.17 -10.57
N THR A 105 -7.70 -9.29 -11.11
CA THR A 105 -7.29 -10.64 -10.71
C THR A 105 -6.36 -11.30 -11.72
N LYS A 106 -5.97 -10.59 -12.79
CA LYS A 106 -5.12 -11.09 -13.86
C LYS A 106 -4.08 -10.07 -14.28
N MET A 107 -2.82 -10.43 -14.05
CA MET A 107 -1.67 -9.61 -14.47
C MET A 107 -1.69 -9.18 -15.94
N ASP A 108 -2.36 -9.94 -16.82
CA ASP A 108 -2.46 -9.73 -18.27
C ASP A 108 -3.94 -9.94 -18.64
N THR A 109 -4.67 -8.85 -18.86
CA THR A 109 -6.12 -8.89 -19.06
C THR A 109 -6.50 -9.43 -20.43
N ASP A 110 -5.79 -9.02 -21.48
CA ASP A 110 -6.12 -9.39 -22.86
C ASP A 110 -5.46 -10.70 -23.33
N GLY A 111 -4.49 -11.19 -22.58
CA GLY A 111 -3.81 -12.46 -22.77
C GLY A 111 -2.75 -12.44 -23.86
N ASP A 112 -2.20 -11.27 -24.21
CA ASP A 112 -1.20 -11.13 -25.26
C ASP A 112 0.25 -11.42 -24.79
N GLY A 113 0.44 -11.57 -23.48
CA GLY A 113 1.69 -11.91 -22.82
C GLY A 113 2.43 -10.74 -22.18
N PHE A 114 1.85 -9.53 -22.17
CA PHE A 114 2.34 -8.38 -21.42
C PHE A 114 1.43 -8.08 -20.23
N ALA A 115 2.02 -7.60 -19.14
CA ALA A 115 1.24 -7.24 -17.96
C ALA A 115 0.58 -5.87 -18.16
N ASP A 116 -0.64 -5.66 -17.66
CA ASP A 116 -1.42 -4.44 -17.92
C ASP A 116 -0.67 -3.19 -17.44
N GLY A 117 -0.06 -3.24 -16.26
CA GLY A 117 0.81 -2.20 -15.71
C GLY A 117 2.04 -1.91 -16.58
N VAL A 118 2.60 -2.93 -17.22
CA VAL A 118 3.73 -2.77 -18.17
C VAL A 118 3.26 -2.11 -19.46
N GLU A 119 2.10 -2.49 -19.98
CA GLU A 119 1.53 -1.90 -21.18
C GLU A 119 1.21 -0.43 -20.98
N LEU A 120 0.52 -0.08 -19.89
CA LEU A 120 0.21 1.31 -19.55
C LEU A 120 1.46 2.17 -19.39
N LEU A 121 2.51 1.63 -18.75
CA LEU A 121 3.79 2.31 -18.61
C LEU A 121 4.45 2.62 -19.97
N ASN A 122 4.24 1.76 -20.96
CA ASN A 122 4.82 1.88 -22.30
C ASN A 122 3.85 2.50 -23.33
N GLY A 123 2.63 2.86 -22.94
CA GLY A 123 1.64 3.49 -23.80
C GLY A 123 0.88 2.52 -24.71
N TYR A 124 0.69 1.28 -24.25
CA TYR A 124 -0.08 0.22 -24.91
C TYR A 124 -1.43 -0.01 -24.23
N ASN A 125 -2.40 -0.48 -25.02
CA ASN A 125 -3.76 -0.70 -24.56
C ASN A 125 -3.86 -2.04 -23.82
N PRO A 126 -4.17 -2.06 -22.51
CA PRO A 126 -4.13 -3.29 -21.71
C PRO A 126 -5.34 -4.22 -21.92
N VAL A 127 -6.34 -3.79 -22.67
CA VAL A 127 -7.57 -4.57 -22.92
C VAL A 127 -7.70 -5.00 -24.39
N GLY A 128 -6.61 -4.93 -25.15
CA GLY A 128 -6.57 -5.36 -26.53
C GLY A 128 -5.46 -4.70 -27.33
N GLU A 129 -5.33 -5.07 -28.61
CA GLU A 129 -4.22 -4.65 -29.44
C GLU A 129 -4.06 -3.11 -29.59
N GLY A 130 -2.80 -2.65 -29.55
CA GLY A 130 -2.41 -1.31 -30.03
C GLY A 130 -1.88 -0.37 -28.94
N LYS A 131 -1.86 0.92 -29.27
CA LYS A 131 -1.44 1.99 -28.34
C LYS A 131 -2.65 2.62 -27.65
N LEU A 132 -2.43 3.17 -26.45
CA LEU A 132 -3.40 4.02 -25.72
C LEU A 132 -3.82 5.26 -26.51
#